data_AF-A0A6V7N7P0-F1
#
_entry.id   AF-A0A6V7N7P0-F1
#
_cell.length_a   1.000
_cell.length_b   1.000
_cell.length_c   1.000
_cell.angle_alpha   90.00
_cell.angle_beta   90.00
_cell.angle_gamma   90.00
#
_symmetry.space_group_name_H-M   'P 1'
#
loop_
_entity.id
_entity.type
_entity.pdbx_description
1 polymer ?
#
loop_
_entity_poly.entity_id
_entity_poly.type
_entity_poly.pdbx_seq_one_letter_code
_entity_poly.pdbx_strand_id
1 'polypeptide(L)'
;MSRYAPHVYSEQVQIATLEHWVSLLGGQERVRVELDDGSMISGTVAVRPSIQTYLDDQQREGLNGQLRIDQLDAAQEPHWIWMDRIVAVHPLPLGSDPQAAP
;
A
#
# COMPACT_ATOMS: atom_id res chain seq x y z
N MET A 1 -6.10 -19.44 11.22
CA MET A 1 -5.07 -19.74 10.21
C MET A 1 -4.06 -18.61 10.25
N SER A 2 -2.77 -18.92 10.37
CA SER A 2 -1.69 -17.92 10.37
C SER A 2 -1.62 -17.23 9.02
N ARG A 3 -1.42 -15.91 9.02
CA ARG A 3 -1.22 -15.14 7.79
C ARG A 3 0.27 -15.04 7.50
N TYR A 4 0.64 -15.16 6.24
CA TYR A 4 2.03 -15.08 5.82
C TYR A 4 2.31 -13.78 5.06
N ALA A 5 3.45 -13.18 5.33
CA ALA A 5 3.96 -12.00 4.63
C ALA A 5 5.43 -12.24 4.23
N PRO A 6 5.91 -11.66 3.11
CA PRO A 6 7.33 -11.75 2.74
C PRO A 6 8.24 -11.14 3.81
N HIS A 7 7.81 -10.05 4.43
CA HIS A 7 8.53 -9.37 5.51
C HIS A 7 7.57 -9.03 6.64
N VAL A 8 8.11 -9.04 7.87
CA VAL A 8 7.40 -8.65 9.08
C VAL A 8 8.30 -7.76 9.94
N TYR A 9 7.69 -6.85 10.70
CA TYR A 9 8.40 -5.86 11.49
C TYR A 9 7.97 -5.90 12.95
N SER A 10 8.95 -5.85 13.86
CA SER A 10 8.74 -5.82 15.31
C SER A 10 9.28 -4.55 15.98
N GLU A 11 10.12 -3.78 15.28
CA GLU A 11 10.71 -2.57 15.85
C GLU A 11 9.72 -1.39 15.80
N GLN A 12 9.66 -0.63 16.89
CA GLN A 12 8.70 0.48 17.05
C GLN A 12 8.81 1.53 15.93
N VAL A 13 10.03 1.82 15.44
CA VAL A 13 10.26 2.79 14.36
C VAL A 13 9.66 2.34 13.03
N GLN A 14 9.72 1.03 12.74
CA GLN A 14 9.17 0.44 11.53
C GLN A 14 7.64 0.38 11.63
N ILE A 15 7.13 -0.03 12.79
CA ILE A 15 5.69 -0.05 13.07
C ILE A 15 5.10 1.36 12.94
N ALA A 16 5.75 2.39 13.48
CA ALA A 16 5.31 3.78 13.35
C ALA A 16 5.23 4.24 11.89
N THR A 17 6.12 3.74 11.02
CA THR A 17 6.07 4.01 9.57
C THR A 17 4.84 3.36 8.94
N LEU A 18 4.53 2.11 9.30
CA LEU A 18 3.30 1.45 8.85
C LEU A 18 2.05 2.18 9.35
N GLU A 19 2.02 2.61 10.61
CA GLU A 19 0.91 3.36 11.20
C GLU A 19 0.70 4.70 10.49
N HIS A 20 1.79 5.37 10.11
CA HIS A 20 1.73 6.59 9.32
C HIS A 20 1.03 6.36 7.98
N TRP A 21 1.34 5.27 7.27
CA TRP A 21 0.64 4.93 6.02
C TRP A 21 -0.85 4.63 6.23
N VAL A 22 -1.23 3.94 7.30
CA VAL A 22 -2.65 3.74 7.65
C VAL A 22 -3.36 5.08 7.87
N SER A 23 -2.69 6.04 8.53
CA SER A 23 -3.26 7.35 8.77
C SER A 23 -3.41 8.19 7.50
N LEU A 24 -2.51 8.04 6.53
CA LEU A 24 -2.56 8.79 5.26
C LEU A 24 -3.54 8.20 4.26
N LEU A 25 -3.72 6.87 4.24
CA LEU A 25 -4.53 6.18 3.24
C LEU A 25 -5.97 6.03 3.72
N GLY A 26 -6.67 7.16 3.74
CA GLY A 26 -8.03 7.33 4.24
C GLY A 26 -9.13 6.62 3.45
N GLY A 27 -8.81 5.83 2.41
CA GLY A 27 -9.75 5.04 1.62
C GLY A 27 -10.67 5.86 0.71
N GLN A 28 -10.99 5.32 -0.47
CA GLN A 28 -11.70 6.00 -1.56
C GLN A 28 -11.02 7.26 -2.11
N GLU A 29 -9.78 7.52 -1.71
CA GLU A 29 -8.97 8.60 -2.25
C GLU A 29 -8.14 8.10 -3.43
N ARG A 30 -7.97 8.98 -4.43
CA ARG A 30 -7.04 8.76 -5.53
C ARG A 30 -5.63 9.12 -5.07
N VAL A 31 -4.71 8.18 -5.21
CA VAL A 31 -3.34 8.32 -4.79
C VAL A 31 -2.38 7.80 -5.85
N ARG A 32 -1.17 8.34 -5.84
CA ARG A 32 0.00 7.75 -6.47
C ARG A 32 0.94 7.26 -5.39
N VAL A 33 1.27 5.98 -5.43
CA VAL A 33 2.17 5.30 -4.51
C VAL A 33 3.48 5.01 -5.24
N GLU A 34 4.58 5.38 -4.61
CA GLU A 34 5.94 5.01 -5.03
C GLU A 34 6.40 3.82 -4.20
N LEU A 35 6.95 2.81 -4.89
CA LEU A 35 7.50 1.62 -4.26
C LEU A 35 9.03 1.67 -4.19
N ASP A 36 9.60 0.85 -3.30
CA ASP A 36 11.04 0.69 -3.08
C ASP A 36 11.85 0.28 -4.32
N ASP A 37 11.22 -0.34 -5.31
CA ASP A 37 11.82 -0.70 -6.60
C ASP A 37 11.75 0.43 -7.65
N GLY A 38 11.23 1.60 -7.27
CA GLY A 38 11.04 2.76 -8.13
C GLY A 38 9.79 2.69 -9.00
N SER A 39 8.97 1.64 -8.87
CA SER A 39 7.69 1.57 -9.58
C SER A 39 6.65 2.53 -8.97
N MET A 40 5.79 3.05 -9.84
CA MET A 40 4.74 3.99 -9.47
C MET A 40 3.37 3.39 -9.78
N ILE A 41 2.51 3.30 -8.78
CA ILE A 41 1.14 2.80 -8.93
C ILE A 41 0.18 3.94 -8.63
N SER A 42 -0.66 4.30 -9.61
CA SER A 42 -1.70 5.31 -9.45
C SER A 42 -3.07 4.66 -9.50
N GLY A 43 -3.94 5.00 -8.56
CA GLY A 43 -5.26 4.38 -8.47
C GLY A 43 -6.09 4.90 -7.32
N THR A 44 -7.25 4.29 -7.14
CA THR A 44 -8.14 4.57 -6.02
C THR A 44 -7.87 3.58 -4.91
N VAL A 45 -7.72 4.05 -3.67
CA VAL A 45 -7.60 3.18 -2.49
C VAL A 45 -8.93 2.46 -2.29
N ALA A 46 -9.02 1.22 -2.74
CA ALA A 46 -10.25 0.45 -2.70
C ALA A 46 -10.41 -0.32 -1.39
N VAL A 47 -9.30 -0.74 -0.78
CA VAL A 47 -9.27 -1.32 0.57
C VAL A 47 -8.23 -0.56 1.40
N ARG A 48 -8.69 0.03 2.51
CA ARG A 48 -7.79 0.71 3.45
C ARG A 48 -6.78 -0.28 4.02
N PRO A 49 -5.51 0.12 4.11
CA PRO A 49 -4.51 -0.73 4.74
C PRO A 49 -4.82 -0.89 6.24
N SER A 50 -4.50 -2.06 6.77
CA SER A 50 -4.61 -2.36 8.20
C SER A 50 -3.39 -3.17 8.64
N ILE A 51 -2.80 -2.77 9.75
CA ILE A 51 -1.68 -3.47 10.36
C ILE A 51 -2.22 -4.71 11.06
N GLN A 52 -1.64 -5.86 10.74
CA GLN A 52 -2.02 -7.16 11.26
C GLN A 52 -0.77 -7.98 11.56
N THR A 53 -0.94 -9.02 12.37
CA THR A 53 0.14 -9.97 12.65
C THR A 53 0.30 -10.95 11.50
N TYR A 54 1.54 -11.14 11.08
CA TYR A 54 1.95 -12.08 10.04
C TYR A 54 3.14 -12.92 10.53
N LEU A 55 3.34 -14.05 9.88
CA LEU A 55 4.57 -14.84 9.93
C LEU A 55 5.35 -14.66 8.63
N ASP A 56 6.67 -14.56 8.72
CA ASP A 56 7.53 -14.64 7.54
C ASP A 56 7.96 -16.08 7.21
N ASP A 57 8.79 -16.23 6.18
CA ASP A 57 9.35 -17.50 5.72
C ASP A 57 10.22 -18.19 6.79
N GLN A 58 10.81 -17.42 7.70
CA GLN A 58 11.60 -17.88 8.84
C GLN A 58 10.74 -18.18 10.08
N GLN A 59 9.40 -18.14 9.96
CA GLN A 59 8.46 -18.32 11.08
C GLN A 59 8.61 -17.25 12.17
N ARG A 60 9.16 -16.08 11.85
CA ARG A 60 9.20 -14.94 12.76
C ARG A 60 7.85 -14.24 12.72
N GLU A 61 7.36 -13.90 13.90
CA GLU A 61 6.13 -13.13 14.06
C GLU A 61 6.43 -11.63 14.05
N GLY A 62 5.61 -10.87 13.33
CA GLY A 62 5.66 -9.42 13.37
C GLY A 62 4.46 -8.79 12.69
N LEU A 63 4.53 -7.49 12.51
CA LEU A 63 3.47 -6.67 11.94
C LEU A 63 3.79 -6.29 10.51
N ASN A 64 2.76 -6.31 9.66
CA ASN A 64 2.75 -5.72 8.33
C ASN A 64 1.30 -5.39 7.94
N GLY A 65 1.07 -4.91 6.72
CA GLY A 65 -0.26 -4.72 6.17
C GLY A 65 -0.24 -4.68 4.65
N GLN A 66 -1.43 -4.77 4.07
CA GLN A 66 -1.64 -4.74 2.63
C GLN A 66 -2.59 -3.62 2.27
N LEU A 67 -2.24 -2.88 1.23
CA LEU A 67 -3.05 -1.88 0.57
C LEU A 67 -3.62 -2.46 -0.71
N ARG A 68 -4.91 -2.21 -1.00
CA ARG A 68 -5.47 -2.49 -2.34
C ARG A 68 -5.74 -1.18 -3.06
N ILE A 69 -5.14 -1.04 -4.23
CA ILE A 69 -5.38 0.06 -5.16
C ILE A 69 -6.04 -0.52 -6.41
N ASP A 70 -7.19 0.01 -6.79
CA ASP A 70 -7.80 -0.31 -8.08
C ASP A 70 -7.35 0.75 -9.11
N GLN A 71 -6.84 0.33 -10.28
CA GLN A 71 -6.36 1.25 -11.32
C GLN A 71 -7.44 2.24 -11.78
N LEU A 72 -7.02 3.36 -12.36
CA LEU A 72 -7.94 4.40 -12.87
C LEU A 72 -8.42 4.13 -14.31
N ASP A 73 -7.94 3.07 -14.94
CA ASP A 73 -8.38 2.69 -16.28
C ASP A 73 -9.77 2.03 -16.27
N ALA A 74 -10.29 1.70 -17.46
CA ALA A 74 -11.60 1.08 -17.59
C ALA A 74 -11.67 -0.33 -16.98
N ALA A 75 -10.54 -1.02 -16.86
CA ALA A 75 -10.47 -2.37 -16.29
C ALA A 75 -10.51 -2.34 -14.75
N GLN A 76 -10.06 -1.23 -14.13
CA GLN A 76 -9.93 -1.06 -12.68
C GLN A 76 -9.21 -2.26 -12.05
N GLU A 77 -8.10 -2.67 -12.65
CA GLU A 77 -7.35 -3.84 -12.21
C GLU A 77 -6.91 -3.67 -10.74
N PRO A 78 -7.18 -4.65 -9.85
CA PRO A 78 -6.82 -4.56 -8.44
C PRO A 78 -5.34 -4.90 -8.22
N HIS A 79 -4.61 -3.99 -7.60
CA HIS A 79 -3.23 -4.18 -7.16
C HIS A 79 -3.15 -4.28 -5.63
N TRP A 80 -2.65 -5.42 -5.16
CA TRP A 80 -2.30 -5.62 -3.76
C TRP A 80 -0.83 -5.29 -3.54
N ILE A 81 -0.58 -4.36 -2.62
CA ILE A 81 0.75 -3.82 -2.32
C ILE A 81 1.01 -4.04 -0.84
N TRP A 82 2.21 -4.52 -0.52
CA TRP A 82 2.68 -4.57 0.86
C TRP A 82 3.11 -3.19 1.34
N MET A 83 2.68 -2.81 2.54
CA MET A 83 2.92 -1.47 3.08
C MET A 83 4.40 -1.16 3.30
N ASP A 84 5.22 -2.18 3.58
CA ASP A 84 6.66 -2.02 3.76
C ASP A 84 7.40 -1.64 2.47
N ARG A 85 6.80 -1.88 1.32
CA ARG A 85 7.37 -1.48 0.04
C ARG A 85 7.06 -0.03 -0.31
N ILE A 86 6.15 0.63 0.42
CA ILE A 86 5.74 2.00 0.14
C ILE A 86 6.81 2.97 0.65
N VAL A 87 7.37 3.78 -0.25
CA VAL A 87 8.33 4.83 0.10
C VAL A 87 7.71 6.22 0.10
N ALA A 88 6.69 6.45 -0.73
CA ALA A 88 5.96 7.71 -0.78
C ALA A 88 4.50 7.53 -1.21
N VAL A 89 3.64 8.41 -0.71
CA VAL A 89 2.23 8.52 -1.12
C VAL A 89 1.92 9.96 -1.46
N HIS A 90 1.43 10.18 -2.67
CA HIS A 90 1.02 11.50 -3.15
C HIS A 90 -0.48 11.50 -3.46
N PRO A 91 -1.25 12.48 -2.97
CA PRO A 91 -2.62 12.68 -3.43
C PRO A 91 -2.65 12.90 -4.94
N LEU A 92 -3.61 12.28 -5.63
CA LEU A 92 -3.81 12.45 -7.06
C LEU A 92 -5.17 13.10 -7.32
N PRO A 93 -5.23 14.44 -7.48
CA PRO A 93 -6.48 15.15 -7.73
C PRO A 93 -7.14 14.67 -9.03
N LEU A 94 -8.47 14.67 -9.05
CA LEU A 94 -9.26 14.44 -10.26
C LEU A 94 -8.77 15.34 -11.40
N GLY A 95 -8.49 14.75 -12.57
CA GLY A 95 -7.95 15.47 -13.74
C GLY A 95 -6.42 15.51 -13.84
N SER A 96 -5.70 14.91 -12.88
CA SER A 96 -4.23 14.76 -12.93
C SER A 96 -3.77 13.40 -13.48
N ASP A 97 -4.68 12.70 -14.17
CA ASP A 97 -4.44 11.35 -14.68
C ASP A 97 -3.33 11.40 -15.75
N PRO A 98 -2.15 10.77 -15.55
CA PRO A 98 -1.04 10.83 -16.50
C PRO A 98 -1.37 10.18 -17.85
N GLN A 99 -2.48 9.42 -17.92
CA GLN A 99 -2.95 8.72 -19.11
C GLN A 99 -4.04 9.49 -19.87
N ALA A 100 -4.39 10.71 -19.44
CA ALA A 100 -5.19 11.66 -20.22
C ALA A 100 -4.32 12.43 -21.21
N ALA A 101 -3.47 11.74 -21.97
CA ALA A 101 -2.85 12.28 -23.17
C ALA A 101 -3.61 11.69 -24.38
N PRO A 102 -4.14 12.53 -25.30
CA PRO A 102 -4.97 12.11 -26.42
C PRO A 102 -4.23 11.25 -27.45
#